data_AF-A0A817RWG7-F1
#
_entry.id   AF-A0A817RWG7-F1
#
_cell.length_a   1.000
_cell.length_b   1.000
_cell.length_c   1.000
_cell.angle_alpha   90.00
_cell.angle_beta   90.00
_cell.angle_gamma   90.00
#
_symmetry.space_group_name_H-M   'P 1'
#
loop_
_entity.id
_entity.type
_entity.pdbx_description
1 polymer ?
#
loop_
_entity_poly.entity_id
_entity_poly.type
_entity_poly.pdbx_seq_one_letter_code
_entity_poly.pdbx_strand_id
1 'polypeptide(L)'
;MMHGRQATLPFDQQKEIISLTQDPEHGEKIRIYLEKLVNEARNNIIKNQQQFKTRYDLNRQNLSLKLNDLVLIKTRNIRNKFDIRYEGPFKIIK
;
A
#
# COMPACT_ATOMS: atom_id res chain seq x y z
N MET A 1 -42.98 -23.65 -55.96
CA MET A 1 -41.62 -24.02 -55.51
C MET A 1 -40.63 -23.10 -56.20
N MET A 2 -40.07 -22.11 -55.50
CA MET A 2 -39.08 -21.19 -56.08
C MET A 2 -37.74 -21.92 -56.18
N HIS A 3 -37.39 -22.33 -57.40
CA HIS A 3 -36.16 -23.06 -57.73
C HIS A 3 -34.97 -22.09 -57.75
N GLY A 4 -33.85 -22.47 -57.13
CA GLY A 4 -32.53 -21.91 -57.48
C GLY A 4 -31.74 -21.20 -56.38
N ARG A 5 -32.24 -21.09 -55.14
CA ARG A 5 -31.42 -20.63 -54.01
C ARG A 5 -31.31 -21.73 -52.97
N GLN A 6 -30.10 -22.27 -52.82
CA GLN A 6 -29.76 -23.22 -51.78
C GLN A 6 -29.93 -22.50 -50.43
N ALA A 7 -30.73 -23.07 -49.53
CA ALA A 7 -30.99 -22.47 -48.23
C ALA A 7 -29.73 -22.54 -47.38
N THR A 8 -29.02 -21.42 -47.22
CA THR A 8 -27.89 -21.32 -46.29
C THR A 8 -28.42 -21.28 -44.87
N LEU A 9 -28.23 -22.34 -44.11
CA LEU A 9 -28.52 -22.38 -42.69
C LEU A 9 -27.50 -21.54 -41.92
N PRO A 10 -27.84 -20.95 -40.76
CA PRO A 10 -26.90 -20.16 -39.96
C PRO A 10 -25.62 -20.92 -39.54
N PHE A 11 -25.66 -22.25 -39.61
CA PHE A 11 -24.54 -23.14 -39.29
C PHE A 11 -23.70 -23.51 -40.52
N ASP A 12 -24.17 -23.21 -41.74
CA ASP A 12 -23.41 -23.44 -42.98
C ASP A 12 -22.28 -22.41 -43.16
N GLN A 13 -22.38 -21.27 -42.47
CA GLN A 13 -21.28 -20.32 -42.34
C GLN A 13 -20.27 -20.88 -41.35
N GLN A 14 -19.28 -21.63 -41.85
CA GLN A 14 -18.08 -21.91 -41.09
C GLN A 14 -17.46 -20.58 -40.70
N LYS A 15 -17.53 -20.22 -39.41
CA LYS A 15 -16.76 -19.10 -38.88
C LYS A 15 -15.30 -19.39 -39.20
N GLU A 16 -14.61 -18.42 -39.81
CA GLU A 16 -13.16 -18.52 -40.01
C GLU A 16 -12.53 -18.96 -38.69
N ILE A 17 -11.77 -20.05 -38.73
CA ILE A 17 -10.99 -20.48 -37.58
C ILE A 17 -9.95 -19.40 -37.39
N ILE A 18 -10.23 -18.45 -36.49
CA ILE A 18 -9.27 -17.41 -36.11
C ILE A 18 -8.12 -18.16 -35.45
N SER A 19 -7.04 -18.38 -36.19
CA SER A 19 -5.80 -18.83 -35.60
C SER A 19 -5.27 -17.65 -34.78
N LEU A 20 -5.32 -17.78 -33.45
CA LEU A 20 -4.50 -16.92 -32.61
C LEU A 20 -3.04 -17.21 -32.99
N THR A 21 -2.44 -16.32 -33.76
CA THR A 21 -0.99 -16.30 -33.94
C THR A 21 -0.39 -16.16 -32.55
N GLN A 22 0.31 -17.20 -32.09
CA GLN A 22 1.03 -17.13 -30.84
C GLN A 22 2.09 -16.04 -30.97
N ASP A 23 1.99 -15.01 -30.14
CA ASP A 23 3.02 -13.99 -30.03
C ASP A 23 4.26 -14.65 -29.42
N PRO A 24 5.36 -14.80 -30.16
CA PRO A 24 6.55 -15.51 -29.68
C PRO A 24 7.17 -14.83 -28.45
N GLU A 25 6.91 -13.53 -28.26
CA GLU A 25 7.43 -12.73 -27.14
C GLU A 25 6.44 -12.59 -25.98
N HIS A 26 5.29 -13.29 -26.04
CA HIS A 26 4.23 -13.14 -25.04
C HIS A 26 4.72 -13.41 -23.61
N GLY A 27 5.59 -14.42 -23.44
CA GLY A 27 6.19 -14.74 -22.16
C GLY A 27 7.06 -13.62 -21.59
N GLU A 28 7.84 -12.95 -22.45
CA GLU A 28 8.66 -11.81 -22.02
C GLU A 28 7.80 -10.61 -21.64
N LYS A 29 6.75 -10.32 -22.42
CA LYS A 29 5.80 -9.24 -22.13
C LYS A 29 5.10 -9.47 -20.78
N ILE A 30 4.69 -10.70 -20.49
CA ILE A 30 4.13 -11.07 -19.18
C ILE A 30 5.15 -10.85 -18.08
N ARG A 31 6.40 -11.30 -18.27
CA ARG A 31 7.45 -11.15 -17.24
C ARG A 31 7.70 -9.69 -16.90
N ILE A 32 7.85 -8.83 -17.92
CA ILE A 32 8.06 -7.38 -17.75
C ILE A 32 6.86 -6.76 -17.04
N TYR A 33 5.64 -7.14 -17.42
CA TYR A 33 4.43 -6.62 -16.80
C TYR A 33 4.32 -7.00 -15.33
N LEU A 34 4.60 -8.26 -14.98
CA LEU A 34 4.60 -8.73 -13.59
C LEU A 34 5.68 -8.03 -12.75
N GLU A 35 6.87 -7.84 -13.30
CA GLU A 35 7.95 -7.10 -12.63
C GLU A 35 7.54 -5.66 -12.32
N LYS A 36 6.89 -4.99 -13.28
CA LYS A 36 6.35 -3.64 -13.09
C LYS A 36 5.32 -3.60 -11.95
N LEU A 37 4.36 -4.53 -11.94
CA LEU A 37 3.34 -4.62 -10.88
C LEU A 37 3.96 -4.82 -9.49
N VAL A 38 4.99 -5.68 -9.39
CA VAL A 38 5.70 -5.91 -8.12
C VAL A 38 6.39 -4.64 -7.64
N ASN A 39 7.03 -3.89 -8.54
CA ASN A 39 7.70 -2.64 -8.19
C ASN A 39 6.70 -1.56 -7.78
N GLU A 40 5.57 -1.43 -8.46
CA GLU A 40 4.48 -0.52 -8.07
C GLU A 40 3.91 -0.88 -6.69
N ALA A 41 3.67 -2.17 -6.42
CA ALA A 41 3.21 -2.64 -5.12
C ALA A 41 4.19 -2.30 -3.99
N ARG A 42 5.50 -2.53 -4.20
CA ARG A 42 6.54 -2.18 -3.22
C ARG A 42 6.57 -0.68 -2.94
N ASN A 43 6.52 0.15 -3.98
CA ASN A 43 6.52 1.61 -3.83
C ASN A 43 5.29 2.09 -3.05
N ASN A 44 4.11 1.52 -3.31
CA ASN A 44 2.89 1.85 -2.58
C ASN A 44 2.98 1.46 -1.10
N ILE A 45 3.57 0.30 -0.77
CA ILE A 45 3.79 -0.11 0.62
C ILE A 45 4.69 0.91 1.34
N ILE A 46 5.82 1.28 0.74
CA ILE A 46 6.77 2.25 1.33
C ILE A 46 6.08 3.60 1.54
N LYS A 47 5.36 4.10 0.54
CA LYS A 47 4.63 5.36 0.60
C LYS A 47 3.59 5.35 1.74
N ASN A 48 2.81 4.27 1.87
CA ASN A 48 1.80 4.15 2.91
C ASN A 48 2.42 4.08 4.30
N GLN A 49 3.54 3.38 4.46
CA GLN A 49 4.28 3.34 5.72
C GLN A 49 4.85 4.71 6.11
N GLN A 50 5.39 5.46 5.15
CA GLN A 50 5.86 6.83 5.38
C GLN A 50 4.72 7.75 5.76
N GLN A 51 3.61 7.73 5.02
CA GLN A 51 2.42 8.54 5.33
C GLN A 51 1.80 8.22 6.69
N PHE A 52 1.81 6.95 7.08
CA PHE A 52 1.36 6.54 8.41
C PHE A 52 2.26 7.18 9.47
N LYS A 53 3.58 7.02 9.40
CA LYS A 53 4.53 7.63 10.34
C LYS A 53 4.41 9.15 10.39
N THR A 54 4.36 9.82 9.24
CA THR A 54 4.25 11.28 9.19
C THR A 54 2.95 11.78 9.79
N ARG A 55 1.83 11.06 9.69
CA ARG A 55 0.58 11.43 10.38
C ARG A 55 0.70 11.37 11.90
N TYR A 56 1.43 10.38 12.46
CA TYR A 56 1.70 10.34 13.91
C TYR A 56 2.70 11.41 14.33
N ASP A 57 3.68 11.71 13.48
CA ASP A 57 4.69 12.74 13.76
C ASP A 57 4.16 14.17 13.53
N LEU A 58 3.13 14.37 12.71
CA LEU A 58 2.54 15.70 12.39
C LEU A 58 2.00 16.41 13.63
N ASN A 59 1.50 15.64 14.60
CA ASN A 59 1.01 16.15 15.89
C ASN A 59 2.03 15.98 17.02
N ARG A 60 3.23 15.47 16.71
CA ARG A 60 4.31 15.37 17.67
C ARG A 60 4.96 16.75 17.75
N GLN A 61 4.52 17.54 18.72
CA GLN A 61 5.25 18.76 19.08
C GLN A 61 6.69 18.34 19.36
N ASN A 62 7.63 18.84 18.57
CA ASN A 62 9.05 18.70 18.85
C ASN A 62 9.32 19.42 20.17
N LEU A 63 9.31 18.66 21.27
CA LEU A 63 9.53 19.17 22.60
C LEU A 63 11.00 19.64 22.68
N SER A 64 11.23 20.93 22.48
CA SER A 64 12.54 21.54 22.68
C SER A 64 12.68 21.85 24.17
N LEU A 65 13.47 21.04 24.87
CA LEU A 65 13.79 21.23 26.28
C LEU A 65 15.03 22.12 26.42
N LYS A 66 14.97 23.12 27.29
CA LYS A 66 16.10 23.99 27.64
C LYS A 66 16.63 23.65 29.03
N LEU A 67 17.90 23.98 29.27
CA LEU A 67 18.44 24.00 30.62
C LEU A 67 17.58 24.91 31.50
N ASN A 68 17.33 24.49 32.72
CA ASN A 68 16.46 25.12 33.71
C ASN A 68 14.95 24.98 33.53
N ASP A 69 14.47 24.29 32.48
CA ASP A 69 13.03 24.00 32.35
C ASP A 69 12.56 23.08 33.49
N LEU A 70 11.31 23.31 33.93
CA LEU A 70 10.63 22.45 34.90
C LEU A 70 9.87 21.35 34.16
N VAL A 71 10.20 20.10 34.46
CA VAL A 71 9.61 18.92 33.82
C VAL A 71 9.08 17.93 34.84
N LEU A 72 8.08 17.17 34.42
CA LEU A 72 7.56 16.02 35.16
C LEU A 72 8.12 14.73 34.56
N ILE A 73 8.57 13.80 35.41
CA ILE A 73 9.17 12.54 34.97
C ILE A 73 8.16 11.40 35.20
N LYS A 74 7.92 10.60 34.17
CA LYS A 74 7.06 9.42 34.27
C LYS A 74 7.83 8.25 34.90
N THR A 75 7.36 7.74 36.04
CA THR A 75 7.94 6.53 36.64
C THR A 75 7.44 5.28 35.90
N ARG A 76 8.36 4.34 35.59
CA ARG A 76 8.08 3.12 34.81
C ARG A 76 7.71 1.90 35.68
N ASN A 77 7.48 2.09 36.97
CA ASN A 77 7.21 0.98 37.90
C ASN A 77 5.79 0.45 37.73
N ILE A 78 5.60 -0.84 38.06
CA ILE A 78 4.28 -1.47 38.13
C ILE A 78 3.52 -0.81 39.28
N ARG A 79 2.58 0.08 38.96
CA ARG A 79 1.76 0.84 39.91
C ARG A 79 0.27 0.61 39.65
N ASN A 80 -0.55 0.82 40.67
CA ASN A 80 -1.99 0.70 40.57
C ASN A 80 -2.59 1.79 39.67
N LYS A 81 -3.80 1.56 39.15
CA LYS A 81 -4.48 2.46 38.19
C LYS A 81 -4.65 3.89 38.73
N PHE A 82 -4.79 4.03 40.05
CA PHE A 82 -5.05 5.29 40.74
C PHE A 82 -3.78 5.96 41.30
N ASP A 83 -2.61 5.35 41.15
CA ASP A 83 -1.37 5.94 41.64
C ASP A 83 -0.87 7.07 40.74
N ILE A 84 -0.12 8.00 41.35
CA ILE A 84 0.52 9.12 40.66
C ILE A 84 1.52 8.57 39.63
N ARG A 85 1.34 8.97 38.37
CA ARG A 85 2.15 8.52 37.21
C ARG A 85 3.38 9.38 36.94
N TYR A 86 3.39 10.60 37.45
CA TYR A 86 4.40 11.61 37.15
C TYR A 86 4.93 12.22 38.44
N GLU A 87 6.23 12.29 38.58
CA GLU A 87 6.92 12.88 39.73
C GLU A 87 7.58 14.20 39.32
N GLY A 88 7.72 15.12 40.28
CA GLY A 88 8.32 16.43 40.08
C GLY A 88 7.53 17.58 40.73
N PRO A 89 7.78 18.83 40.33
CA PRO A 89 8.60 19.25 39.18
C PRO A 89 10.11 19.12 39.42
N PHE A 90 10.85 18.72 38.40
CA PHE A 90 12.31 18.65 38.37
C PHE A 90 12.89 19.68 37.40
N LYS A 91 14.09 20.18 37.69
CA LYS A 91 14.79 21.15 36.86
C LYS A 91 15.83 20.45 35.99
N ILE A 92 15.89 20.75 34.69
CA ILE A 92 16.94 20.22 33.79
C ILE A 92 18.27 20.93 34.08
N ILE A 93 19.30 20.20 34.51
CA ILE A 93 20.56 20.79 35.01
C ILE A 93 21.72 20.64 34.01
N LYS A 94 21.76 19.59 33.19
CA LYS A 94 22.78 19.38 32.16
C LYS A 94 22.41 18.27 31.19
#